data_AF-A0AAD3W5H2-F1
#
_entry.id   AF-A0AAD3W5H2-F1
#
_cell.length_a   1.000
_cell.length_b   1.000
_cell.length_c   1.000
_cell.angle_alpha   90.00
_cell.angle_beta   90.00
_cell.angle_gamma   90.00
#
_symmetry.space_group_name_H-M   'P 1'
#
loop_
_entity.id
_entity.type
_entity.pdbx_description
1 polymer ?
#
loop_
_entity_poly.entity_id
_entity_poly.type
_entity_poly.pdbx_seq_one_letter_code
_entity_poly.pdbx_strand_id
1 'polypeptide(L)'
;MPMPHAEMKRLIQRRLKGTDGAERLRVARECLALLPGYKQGPYADLRKWLLAEMDAMRKRRDARHSGGVFIPRDGDARVVLLGPPNAGKSSLLRSLCGSRVEVGDYAFTTQRPIAATLLLNDARIQLVEIPGLIEGAREDRGSGRMYLGAAQEADGYILVLPLEWPEAGTNGLKDRLERFLAEAKELFAARRHIVAATKADLPGAEALLRDVCACLPGRRVVPVSTTIGQGLQDLKAAIWDMTGLMRVYSKQSTEDRPFIVPRGLTVQGLAEHIHKELGRELEKAAVWGPSAKFPGQVVGRNHGLQDGDTVRLFKKA
;
A
#
# COMPACT_ATOMS: atom_id res chain seq x y z
N MET A 1 56.14 16.58 -3.74
CA MET A 1 55.85 15.84 -2.49
C MET A 1 54.36 15.97 -2.19
N PRO A 2 53.68 14.91 -1.72
CA PRO A 2 52.32 15.06 -1.23
C PRO A 2 52.31 16.06 -0.05
N MET A 3 51.20 16.78 0.10
CA MET A 3 50.93 17.67 1.24
C MET A 3 51.26 16.96 2.58
N PRO A 4 51.56 17.65 3.68
CA PRO A 4 51.62 17.01 4.99
C PRO A 4 50.28 16.33 5.36
N HIS A 5 50.33 15.09 5.88
CA HIS A 5 49.13 14.30 6.18
C HIS A 5 48.15 15.02 7.15
N ALA A 6 48.68 15.82 8.08
CA ALA A 6 47.89 16.61 9.03
C ALA A 6 47.10 17.74 8.34
N GLU A 7 47.70 18.40 7.34
CA GLU A 7 47.02 19.43 6.54
C GLU A 7 45.96 18.80 5.63
N MET A 8 46.27 17.65 5.03
CA MET A 8 45.31 16.88 4.25
C MET A 8 44.08 16.49 5.07
N LYS A 9 44.26 16.01 6.30
CA LYS A 9 43.15 15.69 7.22
C LYS A 9 42.28 16.91 7.52
N ARG A 10 42.88 18.07 7.79
CA ARG A 10 42.16 19.34 8.04
C ARG A 10 41.37 19.80 6.81
N LEU A 11 41.93 19.65 5.61
CA LEU A 11 41.26 19.97 4.35
C LEU A 11 40.02 19.10 4.15
N ILE A 12 40.15 17.78 4.35
CA ILE A 12 39.03 16.82 4.23
C ILE A 12 37.93 17.18 5.23
N GLN A 13 38.28 17.43 6.50
CA GLN A 13 37.31 17.81 7.53
C GLN A 13 36.58 19.13 7.18
N ARG A 14 37.29 20.10 6.61
CA ARG A 14 36.70 21.38 6.18
C ARG A 14 35.72 21.18 5.02
N ARG A 15 36.09 20.37 4.02
CA ARG A 15 35.21 20.06 2.87
C ARG A 15 33.97 19.27 3.28
N LEU A 16 34.10 18.40 4.28
CA LEU A 16 32.95 17.69 4.84
C LEU A 16 32.08 18.60 5.71
N LYS A 17 32.60 19.67 6.32
CA LYS A 17 31.81 20.55 7.20
C LYS A 17 30.70 21.26 6.38
N GLY A 18 29.46 21.17 6.85
CA GLY A 18 28.30 21.78 6.18
C GLY A 18 27.71 20.96 5.02
N THR A 19 28.26 19.78 4.71
CA THR A 19 27.69 18.85 3.73
C THR A 19 26.91 17.74 4.42
N ASP A 20 25.79 17.32 3.83
CA ASP A 20 24.91 16.26 4.34
C ASP A 20 24.56 15.22 3.25
N GLY A 21 23.90 14.14 3.67
CA GLY A 21 23.32 13.13 2.78
C GLY A 21 24.23 12.63 1.64
N ALA A 22 23.71 12.73 0.40
CA ALA A 22 24.41 12.29 -0.80
C ALA A 22 25.62 13.18 -1.16
N GLU A 23 25.53 14.48 -0.85
CA GLU A 23 26.59 15.45 -1.14
C GLU A 23 27.83 15.19 -0.28
N ARG A 24 27.63 14.90 1.01
CA ARG A 24 28.72 14.50 1.92
C ARG A 24 29.45 13.24 1.44
N LEU A 25 28.71 12.26 0.90
CA LEU A 25 29.29 11.02 0.37
C LEU A 25 30.06 11.27 -0.93
N ARG A 26 29.58 12.19 -1.79
CA ARG A 26 30.27 12.62 -3.01
C ARG A 26 31.60 13.29 -2.67
N VAL A 27 31.56 14.28 -1.77
CA VAL A 27 32.75 15.00 -1.29
C VAL A 27 33.75 14.06 -0.62
N ALA A 28 33.28 13.06 0.13
CA ALA A 28 34.16 12.04 0.73
C ALA A 28 34.85 11.16 -0.34
N ARG A 29 34.16 10.78 -1.42
CA ARG A 29 34.76 10.02 -2.55
C ARG A 29 35.80 10.85 -3.30
N GLU A 30 35.50 12.12 -3.55
CA GLU A 30 36.45 13.06 -4.16
C GLU A 30 37.71 13.20 -3.29
N CYS A 31 37.54 13.37 -1.98
CA CYS A 31 38.66 13.39 -1.03
C CYS A 31 39.48 12.09 -1.04
N LEU A 32 38.83 10.92 -1.13
CA LEU A 32 39.48 9.62 -1.18
C LEU A 32 40.33 9.44 -2.45
N ALA A 33 39.86 9.95 -3.58
CA ALA A 33 40.58 9.92 -4.86
C ALA A 33 41.84 10.79 -4.85
N LEU A 34 41.85 11.86 -4.06
CA LEU A 34 43.00 12.76 -3.89
C LEU A 34 44.08 12.20 -2.96
N LEU A 35 43.78 11.16 -2.18
CA LEU A 35 44.75 10.57 -1.26
C LEU A 35 45.78 9.70 -2.00
N PRO A 36 47.09 9.82 -1.69
CA PRO A 36 48.11 8.90 -2.18
C PRO A 36 47.80 7.42 -1.90
N GLY A 37 48.27 6.52 -2.76
CA GLY A 37 48.03 5.07 -2.69
C GLY A 37 48.93 4.29 -1.73
N TYR A 38 49.42 4.91 -0.65
CA TYR A 38 50.34 4.25 0.29
C TYR A 38 49.64 3.12 1.08
N LYS A 39 50.34 1.99 1.24
CA LYS A 39 49.81 0.81 1.96
C LYS A 39 50.02 0.86 3.47
N GLN A 40 50.95 1.69 3.97
CA GLN A 40 51.30 1.82 5.39
C GLN A 40 51.60 3.29 5.74
N GLY A 41 51.52 3.65 7.02
CA GLY A 41 51.82 4.99 7.54
C GLY A 41 50.61 5.96 7.56
N PRO A 42 50.83 7.24 7.90
CA PRO A 42 49.75 8.19 8.24
C PRO A 42 48.69 8.39 7.14
N TYR A 43 49.08 8.22 5.88
CA TYR A 43 48.18 8.29 4.74
C TYR A 43 47.30 7.06 4.57
N ALA A 44 47.82 5.87 4.91
CA ALA A 44 47.03 4.64 4.96
C ALA A 44 45.98 4.73 6.08
N ASP A 45 46.36 5.29 7.24
CA ASP A 45 45.44 5.53 8.36
C ASP A 45 44.34 6.53 7.99
N LEU A 46 44.69 7.60 7.27
CA LEU A 46 43.73 8.59 6.79
C LEU A 46 42.75 8.00 5.77
N ARG A 47 43.23 7.14 4.87
CA ARG A 47 42.39 6.39 3.92
C ARG A 47 41.44 5.45 4.66
N LYS A 48 41.94 4.70 5.65
CA LYS A 48 41.13 3.79 6.47
C LYS A 48 40.06 4.54 7.26
N TRP A 49 40.42 5.69 7.85
CA TRP A 49 39.48 6.57 8.54
C TRP A 49 38.37 7.07 7.60
N LEU A 50 38.73 7.59 6.42
CA LEU A 50 37.74 8.13 5.48
C LEU A 50 36.80 7.03 4.93
N LEU A 51 37.34 5.85 4.66
CA LEU A 51 36.54 4.68 4.28
C LEU A 51 35.58 4.24 5.39
N ALA A 52 36.03 4.21 6.64
CA ALA A 52 35.18 3.91 7.79
C ALA A 52 34.10 4.97 8.01
N GLU A 53 34.42 6.24 7.81
CA GLU A 53 33.46 7.34 7.88
C GLU A 53 32.41 7.22 6.77
N MET A 54 32.82 6.88 5.55
CA MET A 54 31.91 6.60 4.43
C MET A 54 31.02 5.37 4.68
N ASP A 55 31.55 4.32 5.28
CA ASP A 55 30.79 3.12 5.67
C ASP A 55 29.79 3.41 6.79
N ALA A 56 30.19 4.19 7.80
CA ALA A 56 29.30 4.67 8.86
C ALA A 56 28.19 5.58 8.31
N MET A 57 28.51 6.45 7.34
CA MET A 57 27.52 7.26 6.62
C MET A 57 26.54 6.40 5.82
N ARG A 58 27.01 5.35 5.15
CA ARG A 58 26.16 4.37 4.45
C ARG A 58 25.25 3.63 5.44
N LYS A 59 25.79 3.11 6.54
CA LYS A 59 25.01 2.43 7.59
C LYS A 59 23.97 3.34 8.24
N ARG A 60 24.29 4.62 8.52
CA ARG A 60 23.32 5.61 9.03
C ARG A 60 22.24 5.95 8.01
N ARG A 61 22.61 6.01 6.72
CA ARG A 61 21.65 6.15 5.62
C ARG A 61 20.74 4.92 5.60
N ASP A 62 21.28 3.72 5.64
CA ASP A 62 20.52 2.47 5.55
C ASP A 62 19.63 2.26 6.80
N ALA A 63 20.07 2.68 7.99
CA ALA A 63 19.26 2.68 9.22
C ALA A 63 18.14 3.75 9.24
N ARG A 64 18.33 4.88 8.55
CA ARG A 64 17.22 5.83 8.28
C ARG A 64 16.26 5.31 7.22
N HIS A 65 16.72 4.43 6.32
CA HIS A 65 15.91 3.80 5.28
C HIS A 65 15.26 2.47 5.70
N SER A 66 15.60 1.91 6.87
CA SER A 66 14.94 0.71 7.42
C SER A 66 13.63 1.02 8.17
N GLY A 67 13.33 2.30 8.42
CA GLY A 67 11.99 2.72 8.84
C GLY A 67 11.11 2.89 7.61
N GLY A 68 10.40 1.83 7.19
CA GLY A 68 9.33 1.99 6.22
C GLY A 68 8.30 3.02 6.70
N VAL A 69 7.54 3.62 5.79
CA VAL A 69 6.43 4.50 6.18
C VAL A 69 5.41 3.67 6.94
N PHE A 70 5.35 3.86 8.25
CA PHE A 70 4.35 3.23 9.09
C PHE A 70 3.06 4.03 9.03
N ILE A 71 2.06 3.48 8.37
CA ILE A 71 0.69 3.99 8.40
C ILE A 71 -0.06 3.09 9.39
N PRO A 72 -0.59 3.61 10.50
CA PRO A 72 -1.41 2.82 11.42
C PRO A 72 -2.64 2.25 10.70
N ARG A 73 -3.02 1.01 11.04
CA ARG A 73 -4.23 0.39 10.48
C ARG A 73 -5.44 1.04 11.11
N ASP A 74 -6.31 1.58 10.26
CA ASP A 74 -7.61 2.11 10.66
C ASP A 74 -8.70 1.37 9.87
N GLY A 75 -9.75 0.94 10.55
CA GLY A 75 -10.84 0.17 9.95
C GLY A 75 -10.58 -1.33 9.72
N ASP A 76 -11.52 -1.96 9.02
CA ASP A 76 -11.63 -3.40 8.84
C ASP A 76 -10.68 -3.94 7.76
N ALA A 77 -10.39 -3.13 6.75
CA ALA A 77 -9.46 -3.45 5.67
C ALA A 77 -8.67 -2.24 5.20
N ARG A 78 -7.44 -2.48 4.72
CA ARG A 78 -6.59 -1.49 4.07
C ARG A 78 -6.41 -1.81 2.60
N VAL A 79 -6.68 -0.84 1.74
CA VAL A 79 -6.50 -0.95 0.29
C VAL A 79 -5.58 0.17 -0.20
N VAL A 80 -4.56 -0.18 -0.98
CA VAL A 80 -3.55 0.76 -1.46
C VAL A 80 -3.77 1.09 -2.93
N LEU A 81 -3.74 2.39 -3.27
CA LEU A 81 -3.85 2.89 -4.63
C LEU A 81 -2.46 2.99 -5.26
N LEU A 82 -2.29 2.34 -6.41
CA LEU A 82 -1.04 2.26 -7.15
C LEU A 82 -1.24 2.76 -8.57
N GLY A 83 -0.40 3.67 -9.05
CA GLY A 83 -0.58 4.24 -10.39
C GLY A 83 0.43 5.33 -10.69
N PRO A 84 0.67 5.66 -11.97
CA PRO A 84 1.61 6.72 -12.34
C PRO A 84 1.12 8.09 -11.82
N PRO A 85 1.99 9.11 -11.77
CA PRO A 85 1.57 10.49 -11.53
C PRO A 85 0.43 10.90 -12.46
N ASN A 86 -0.47 11.75 -11.99
CA ASN A 86 -1.63 12.26 -12.76
C ASN A 86 -2.63 11.19 -13.26
N ALA A 87 -2.53 9.94 -12.78
CA ALA A 87 -3.53 8.89 -13.02
C ALA A 87 -4.91 9.16 -12.38
N GLY A 88 -5.05 10.20 -11.57
CA GLY A 88 -6.28 10.50 -10.84
C GLY A 88 -6.43 9.77 -9.51
N LYS A 89 -5.34 9.27 -8.91
CA LYS A 89 -5.34 8.59 -7.60
C LYS A 89 -6.00 9.43 -6.49
N SER A 90 -5.51 10.65 -6.28
CA SER A 90 -6.05 11.55 -5.25
C SER A 90 -7.49 11.97 -5.55
N SER A 91 -7.85 12.16 -6.82
CA SER A 91 -9.23 12.46 -7.22
C SER A 91 -10.14 11.28 -6.92
N LEU A 92 -9.71 10.06 -7.23
CA LEU A 92 -10.45 8.83 -6.97
C LEU A 92 -10.66 8.61 -5.47
N LEU A 93 -9.60 8.78 -4.67
CA LEU A 93 -9.67 8.68 -3.21
C LEU A 93 -10.69 9.67 -2.63
N ARG A 94 -10.69 10.92 -3.08
CA ARG A 94 -11.70 11.93 -2.66
C ARG A 94 -13.11 11.57 -3.13
N SER A 95 -13.29 11.16 -4.39
CA SER A 95 -14.61 10.79 -4.92
C SER A 95 -15.19 9.56 -4.22
N LEU A 96 -14.36 8.62 -3.78
CA LEU A 96 -14.81 7.43 -3.05
C LEU A 96 -15.17 7.75 -1.59
N CYS A 97 -14.32 8.52 -0.89
CA CYS A 97 -14.44 8.76 0.55
C CYS A 97 -15.21 10.04 0.92
N GLY A 98 -15.50 10.92 -0.03
CA GLY A 98 -16.15 12.21 0.21
C GLY A 98 -15.31 13.10 1.13
N SER A 99 -15.93 13.60 2.21
CA SER A 99 -15.32 14.53 3.17
C SER A 99 -14.41 13.88 4.23
N ARG A 100 -14.27 12.54 4.24
CA ARG A 100 -13.53 11.78 5.28
C ARG A 100 -12.09 11.47 4.87
N VAL A 101 -11.38 12.49 4.40
CA VAL A 101 -9.97 12.38 4.05
C VAL A 101 -9.14 12.93 5.20
N GLU A 102 -8.35 12.07 5.84
CA GLU A 102 -7.40 12.48 6.87
C GLU A 102 -6.00 12.52 6.24
N VAL A 103 -5.47 13.72 6.03
CA VAL A 103 -4.09 13.87 5.58
C VAL A 103 -3.19 13.53 6.78
N GLY A 104 -2.47 12.41 6.68
CA GLY A 104 -1.59 11.97 7.75
C GLY A 104 -0.26 12.74 7.76
N ASP A 105 0.08 13.32 8.91
CA ASP A 105 1.37 13.96 9.16
C ASP A 105 2.36 12.93 9.73
N TYR A 106 2.79 12.00 8.87
CA TYR A 106 3.74 10.97 9.28
C TYR A 106 5.15 11.56 9.34
N ALA A 107 5.74 11.51 10.53
CA ALA A 107 7.12 11.88 10.74
C ALA A 107 8.01 11.13 9.74
N PHE A 108 8.97 11.82 9.13
CA PHE A 108 10.03 11.27 8.29
C PHE A 108 9.75 11.04 6.79
N THR A 109 8.62 11.46 6.22
CA THR A 109 8.40 11.45 4.75
C THR A 109 8.42 12.84 4.14
N THR A 110 9.10 13.03 3.00
CA THR A 110 9.05 14.28 2.21
C THR A 110 7.83 14.33 1.29
N GLN A 111 7.13 13.21 1.09
CA GLN A 111 5.82 13.13 0.43
C GLN A 111 4.86 12.38 1.36
N ARG A 112 3.88 13.08 1.94
CA ARG A 112 2.95 12.51 2.91
C ARG A 112 1.98 11.54 2.21
N PRO A 113 1.93 10.24 2.56
CA PRO A 113 0.86 9.37 2.07
C PRO A 113 -0.49 9.89 2.56
N ILE A 114 -1.49 9.79 1.68
CA ILE A 114 -2.85 10.28 1.98
C ILE A 114 -3.69 9.06 2.32
N ALA A 115 -4.24 9.03 3.52
CA ALA A 115 -5.20 8.01 3.94
C ALA A 115 -6.61 8.60 3.96
N ALA A 116 -7.60 7.79 3.62
CA ALA A 116 -9.00 8.16 3.76
C ALA A 116 -9.85 6.94 4.07
N THR A 117 -10.93 7.15 4.80
CA THR A 117 -11.81 6.07 5.22
C THR A 117 -13.05 6.05 4.34
N LEU A 118 -13.15 5.00 3.51
CA LEU A 118 -14.34 4.66 2.76
C LEU A 118 -15.28 3.86 3.67
N LEU A 119 -16.46 4.40 3.96
CA LEU A 119 -17.55 3.60 4.52
C LEU A 119 -18.24 2.83 3.41
N LEU A 120 -18.26 1.51 3.52
CA LEU A 120 -18.88 0.64 2.53
C LEU A 120 -19.47 -0.59 3.21
N ASN A 121 -20.79 -0.79 3.08
CA ASN A 121 -21.52 -1.90 3.68
C ASN A 121 -21.21 -2.03 5.19
N ASP A 122 -21.36 -0.92 5.94
CA ASP A 122 -21.06 -0.80 7.37
C ASP A 122 -19.59 -1.00 7.77
N ALA A 123 -18.73 -1.44 6.85
CA ALA A 123 -17.29 -1.57 7.06
C ALA A 123 -16.55 -0.26 6.79
N ARG A 124 -15.48 -0.04 7.56
CA ARG A 124 -14.49 1.02 7.36
C ARG A 124 -13.33 0.47 6.55
N ILE A 125 -13.18 0.92 5.31
CA ILE A 125 -12.07 0.54 4.44
C ILE A 125 -11.10 1.72 4.33
N GLN A 126 -9.89 1.57 4.85
CA GLN A 126 -8.83 2.57 4.74
C GLN A 126 -8.22 2.49 3.33
N LEU A 127 -8.46 3.53 2.55
CA LEU A 127 -7.80 3.76 1.26
C LEU A 127 -6.52 4.55 1.50
N VAL A 128 -5.41 4.08 0.94
CA VAL A 128 -4.10 4.71 1.07
C VAL A 128 -3.54 5.02 -0.30
N GLU A 129 -3.30 6.30 -0.56
CA GLU A 129 -2.50 6.75 -1.69
C GLU A 129 -1.03 6.80 -1.28
N ILE A 130 -0.20 6.03 -2.00
CA ILE A 130 1.24 6.04 -1.85
C ILE A 130 1.87 6.84 -3.00
N PRO A 131 2.52 7.98 -2.71
CA PRO A 131 3.28 8.72 -3.71
C PRO A 131 4.48 7.90 -4.23
N GLY A 132 4.68 7.86 -5.55
CA GLY A 132 5.96 7.46 -6.14
C GLY A 132 6.41 6.00 -6.02
N LEU A 133 5.56 5.05 -5.60
CA LEU A 133 5.97 3.63 -5.44
C LEU A 133 6.54 3.00 -6.73
N ILE A 134 6.07 3.46 -7.89
CA ILE A 134 6.36 2.84 -9.19
C ILE A 134 7.59 3.49 -9.85
N GLU A 135 7.73 4.81 -9.74
CA GLU A 135 8.92 5.52 -10.23
C GLU A 135 10.12 5.38 -9.27
N GLY A 136 9.89 5.34 -7.96
CA GLY A 136 10.92 5.18 -6.93
C GLY A 136 11.46 3.76 -6.77
N ALA A 137 10.89 2.77 -7.46
CA ALA A 137 11.47 1.44 -7.58
C ALA A 137 12.67 1.41 -8.56
N ARG A 138 12.76 2.39 -9.47
CA ARG A 138 13.86 2.53 -10.45
C ARG A 138 15.01 3.41 -9.95
N GLU A 139 14.77 4.32 -9.03
CA GLU A 139 15.85 5.07 -8.41
C GLU A 139 16.34 4.34 -7.16
N ASP A 140 17.62 3.97 -7.14
CA ASP A 140 18.39 3.51 -5.98
C ASP A 140 18.43 4.53 -4.82
N ARG A 141 17.62 5.59 -4.88
CA ARG A 141 17.43 6.65 -3.89
C ARG A 141 16.32 6.31 -2.90
N GLY A 142 16.29 5.10 -2.34
CA GLY A 142 15.67 4.81 -1.03
C GLY A 142 14.17 5.08 -0.81
N SER A 143 13.47 5.80 -1.69
CA SER A 143 12.08 6.24 -1.54
C SER A 143 11.09 5.13 -1.89
N GLY A 144 11.34 4.36 -2.95
CA GLY A 144 10.47 3.22 -3.32
C GLY A 144 10.42 2.13 -2.24
N ARG A 145 11.56 1.80 -1.62
CA ARG A 145 11.63 0.84 -0.51
C ARG A 145 10.93 1.32 0.76
N MET A 146 10.93 2.62 1.02
CA MET A 146 10.26 3.21 2.18
C MET A 146 8.75 2.95 2.15
N TYR A 147 8.14 3.03 0.97
CA TYR A 147 6.70 2.83 0.81
C TYR A 147 6.28 1.38 0.56
N LEU A 148 7.21 0.49 0.20
CA LEU A 148 6.94 -0.94 0.06
C LEU A 148 6.40 -1.56 1.35
N GLY A 149 6.85 -1.10 2.53
CA GLY A 149 6.31 -1.58 3.82
C GLY A 149 4.82 -1.30 3.98
N ALA A 150 4.38 -0.06 3.70
CA ALA A 150 2.97 0.31 3.73
C ALA A 150 2.14 -0.46 2.69
N ALA A 151 2.72 -0.73 1.52
CA ALA A 151 2.08 -1.54 0.48
C ALA A 151 1.98 -3.02 0.87
N GLN A 152 2.99 -3.59 1.54
CA GLN A 152 3.03 -5.03 1.90
C GLN A 152 1.98 -5.44 2.93
N GLU A 153 1.58 -4.52 3.80
CA GLU A 153 0.52 -4.75 4.80
C GLU A 153 -0.90 -4.56 4.25
N ALA A 154 -1.05 -4.22 2.97
CA ALA A 154 -2.36 -4.02 2.36
C ALA A 154 -3.14 -5.35 2.23
N ASP A 155 -4.45 -5.28 2.44
CA ASP A 155 -5.38 -6.38 2.19
C ASP A 155 -5.67 -6.54 0.68
N GLY A 156 -5.50 -5.47 -0.10
CA GLY A 156 -5.56 -5.49 -1.56
C GLY A 156 -5.07 -4.21 -2.22
N TYR A 157 -4.97 -4.24 -3.55
CA TYR A 157 -4.47 -3.12 -4.35
C TYR A 157 -5.48 -2.63 -5.39
N ILE A 158 -5.55 -1.32 -5.60
CA ILE A 158 -6.25 -0.71 -6.75
C ILE A 158 -5.19 -0.15 -7.68
N LEU A 159 -5.10 -0.71 -8.88
CA LEU A 159 -4.31 -0.12 -9.95
C LEU A 159 -5.10 1.01 -10.60
N VAL A 160 -4.55 2.21 -10.57
CA VAL A 160 -5.15 3.40 -11.16
C VAL A 160 -4.44 3.69 -12.47
N LEU A 161 -5.15 3.47 -13.58
CA LEU A 161 -4.63 3.63 -14.95
C LEU A 161 -5.48 4.67 -15.69
N PRO A 162 -4.90 5.81 -16.12
CA PRO A 162 -5.65 6.80 -16.88
C PRO A 162 -5.86 6.35 -18.33
N LEU A 163 -7.10 6.44 -18.82
CA LEU A 163 -7.48 6.25 -20.21
C LEU A 163 -7.23 7.53 -21.03
N GLU A 164 -6.00 8.03 -21.00
CA GLU A 164 -5.57 9.26 -21.66
C GLU A 164 -4.19 9.09 -22.32
N TRP A 165 -4.03 9.70 -23.49
CA TRP A 165 -2.77 9.71 -24.25
C TRP A 165 -1.84 10.85 -23.80
N PRO A 166 -0.56 10.60 -23.52
CA PRO A 166 0.47 11.63 -23.76
C PRO A 166 0.68 11.81 -25.27
N GLU A 167 1.11 13.01 -25.68
CA GLU A 167 1.33 13.37 -27.10
C GLU A 167 2.24 12.38 -27.87
N ALA A 168 2.10 12.41 -29.20
CA ALA A 168 2.74 11.52 -30.15
C ALA A 168 4.28 11.41 -29.95
N GLY A 169 4.81 10.18 -30.00
CA GLY A 169 6.27 9.91 -29.94
C GLY A 169 6.73 9.12 -28.70
N THR A 170 5.83 8.75 -27.79
CA THR A 170 6.13 7.81 -26.70
C THR A 170 5.66 6.40 -27.05
N ASN A 171 6.49 5.39 -26.77
CA ASN A 171 6.17 3.95 -26.86
C ASN A 171 4.69 3.71 -26.49
N GLY A 172 3.93 3.03 -27.36
CA GLY A 172 2.46 2.98 -27.32
C GLY A 172 1.87 2.55 -25.98
N LEU A 173 0.55 2.72 -25.78
CA LEU A 173 -0.18 2.35 -24.54
C LEU A 173 0.29 1.00 -23.99
N LYS A 174 0.38 0.01 -24.88
CA LYS A 174 0.84 -1.35 -24.58
C LYS A 174 2.21 -1.37 -23.92
N ASP A 175 3.21 -0.68 -24.48
CA ASP A 175 4.57 -0.65 -23.92
C ASP A 175 4.65 0.06 -22.57
N ARG A 176 3.80 1.08 -22.34
CA ARG A 176 3.75 1.77 -21.04
C ARG A 176 3.04 0.93 -19.99
N LEU A 177 1.93 0.30 -20.38
CA LEU A 177 1.19 -0.63 -19.54
C LEU A 177 2.05 -1.85 -19.20
N GLU A 178 2.73 -2.45 -20.17
CA GLU A 178 3.64 -3.59 -19.95
C GLU A 178 4.79 -3.23 -19.02
N ARG A 179 5.41 -2.04 -19.16
CA ARG A 179 6.43 -1.56 -18.21
C ARG A 179 5.87 -1.38 -16.81
N PHE A 180 4.71 -0.75 -16.69
CA PHE A 180 4.04 -0.57 -15.40
C PHE A 180 3.70 -1.93 -14.76
N LEU A 181 3.19 -2.86 -15.55
CA LEU A 181 2.83 -4.19 -15.09
C LEU A 181 4.05 -5.02 -14.70
N ALA A 182 5.17 -4.87 -15.41
CA ALA A 182 6.44 -5.47 -15.07
C ALA A 182 6.99 -4.93 -13.74
N GLU A 183 6.90 -3.63 -13.50
CA GLU A 183 7.32 -2.99 -12.25
C GLU A 183 6.46 -3.39 -11.06
N ALA A 184 5.15 -3.45 -11.26
CA ALA A 184 4.23 -3.86 -10.21
C ALA A 184 4.07 -5.40 -10.13
N LYS A 185 4.81 -6.19 -10.91
CA LYS A 185 4.73 -7.67 -10.94
C LYS A 185 4.88 -8.31 -9.57
N GLU A 186 5.81 -7.83 -8.74
CA GLU A 186 6.00 -8.36 -7.38
C GLU A 186 4.81 -8.02 -6.47
N LEU A 187 4.22 -6.83 -6.63
CA LEU A 187 3.00 -6.43 -5.90
C LEU A 187 1.78 -7.24 -6.39
N PHE A 188 1.72 -7.59 -7.68
CA PHE A 188 0.66 -8.42 -8.27
C PHE A 188 0.69 -9.88 -7.83
N ALA A 189 1.87 -10.40 -7.51
CA ALA A 189 2.01 -11.78 -7.08
C ALA A 189 1.53 -11.99 -5.63
N ALA A 190 1.52 -10.94 -4.82
CA ALA A 190 1.36 -11.07 -3.37
C ALA A 190 -0.11 -11.00 -2.88
N ARG A 191 -1.00 -10.25 -3.55
CA ARG A 191 -2.37 -10.00 -3.05
C ARG A 191 -3.42 -9.80 -4.16
N ARG A 192 -4.69 -9.80 -3.74
CA ARG A 192 -5.84 -9.46 -4.57
C ARG A 192 -5.73 -8.02 -5.07
N HIS A 193 -6.15 -7.80 -6.31
CA HIS A 193 -6.07 -6.48 -6.92
C HIS A 193 -7.20 -6.28 -7.93
N ILE A 194 -7.58 -5.02 -8.11
CA ILE A 194 -8.52 -4.57 -9.14
C ILE A 194 -7.91 -3.41 -9.93
N VAL A 195 -8.43 -3.15 -11.12
CA VAL A 195 -7.96 -2.06 -11.98
C VAL A 195 -9.06 -1.01 -12.09
N ALA A 196 -8.77 0.21 -11.65
CA ALA A 196 -9.58 1.40 -11.91
C ALA A 196 -9.01 2.10 -13.15
N ALA A 197 -9.71 1.97 -14.28
CA ALA A 197 -9.37 2.65 -15.52
C ALA A 197 -9.99 4.06 -15.51
N THR A 198 -9.25 5.04 -15.03
CA THR A 198 -9.73 6.41 -14.78
C THR A 198 -9.84 7.23 -16.06
N LYS A 199 -10.54 8.38 -16.00
CA LYS A 199 -10.77 9.28 -17.14
C LYS A 199 -11.56 8.63 -18.27
N ALA A 200 -12.49 7.74 -17.92
CA ALA A 200 -13.33 7.02 -18.88
C ALA A 200 -14.28 7.93 -19.69
N ASP A 201 -14.40 9.20 -19.29
CA ASP A 201 -15.17 10.25 -19.97
C ASP A 201 -14.43 10.89 -21.16
N LEU A 202 -13.12 10.64 -21.31
CA LEU A 202 -12.34 11.28 -22.37
C LEU A 202 -12.60 10.66 -23.76
N PRO A 203 -12.50 11.46 -24.84
CA PRO A 203 -12.53 10.93 -26.20
C PRO A 203 -11.46 9.86 -26.42
N GLY A 204 -11.86 8.72 -27.01
CA GLY A 204 -10.97 7.59 -27.26
C GLY A 204 -10.76 6.64 -26.07
N ALA A 205 -11.33 6.93 -24.90
CA ALA A 205 -11.21 6.09 -23.71
C ALA A 205 -11.74 4.66 -23.93
N GLU A 206 -12.79 4.48 -24.74
CA GLU A 206 -13.34 3.16 -25.07
C GLU A 206 -12.33 2.26 -25.80
N ALA A 207 -11.56 2.82 -26.73
CA ALA A 207 -10.53 2.06 -27.45
C ALA A 207 -9.40 1.66 -26.49
N LEU A 208 -8.94 2.59 -25.67
CA LEU A 208 -7.92 2.34 -24.66
C LEU A 208 -8.39 1.31 -23.62
N LEU A 209 -9.65 1.35 -23.21
CA LEU A 209 -10.22 0.37 -22.29
C LEU A 209 -10.17 -1.04 -22.88
N ARG A 210 -10.49 -1.20 -24.18
CA ARG A 210 -10.37 -2.50 -24.86
C ARG A 210 -8.93 -3.01 -24.84
N ASP A 211 -7.96 -2.14 -25.11
CA ASP A 211 -6.54 -2.50 -25.08
C ASP A 211 -6.06 -2.89 -23.66
N VAL A 212 -6.48 -2.14 -22.63
CA VAL A 212 -6.18 -2.45 -21.22
C VAL A 212 -6.76 -3.81 -20.85
N CYS A 213 -8.02 -4.09 -21.19
CA CYS A 213 -8.66 -5.37 -20.93
C CYS A 213 -7.95 -6.52 -21.66
N ALA A 214 -7.51 -6.31 -22.90
CA ALA A 214 -6.77 -7.31 -23.67
C ALA A 214 -5.39 -7.61 -23.06
N CYS A 215 -4.72 -6.61 -22.48
CA CYS A 215 -3.43 -6.78 -21.80
C CYS A 215 -3.56 -7.39 -20.40
N LEU A 216 -4.76 -7.38 -19.82
CA LEU A 216 -5.04 -7.84 -18.46
C LEU A 216 -6.14 -8.92 -18.43
N PRO A 217 -5.94 -10.05 -19.13
CA PRO A 217 -6.96 -11.09 -19.23
C PRO A 217 -7.29 -11.67 -17.84
N GLY A 218 -8.59 -11.82 -17.56
CA GLY A 218 -9.10 -12.37 -16.30
C GLY A 218 -8.99 -11.42 -15.10
N ARG A 219 -8.53 -10.18 -15.28
CA ARG A 219 -8.44 -9.17 -14.23
C ARG A 219 -9.73 -8.32 -14.23
N ARG A 220 -10.19 -7.92 -13.04
CA ARG A 220 -11.35 -7.04 -12.90
C ARG A 220 -10.94 -5.60 -13.22
N VAL A 221 -11.32 -5.13 -14.41
CA VAL A 221 -11.13 -3.75 -14.86
C VAL A 221 -12.45 -2.99 -14.75
N VAL A 222 -12.43 -1.86 -14.04
CA VAL A 222 -13.59 -1.00 -13.82
C VAL A 222 -13.28 0.38 -14.43
N PRO A 223 -13.94 0.78 -15.53
CA PRO A 223 -13.81 2.13 -16.06
C PRO A 223 -14.48 3.12 -15.11
N VAL A 224 -13.79 4.20 -14.77
CA VAL A 224 -14.28 5.22 -13.85
C VAL A 224 -14.00 6.63 -14.36
N SER A 225 -14.94 7.53 -14.09
CA SER A 225 -14.72 8.97 -14.19
C SER A 225 -15.05 9.62 -12.85
N THR A 226 -14.05 10.27 -12.26
CA THR A 226 -14.26 11.07 -11.04
C THR A 226 -14.95 12.39 -11.34
N THR A 227 -14.93 12.84 -12.58
CA THR A 227 -15.54 14.11 -13.03
C THR A 227 -17.05 13.99 -13.10
N ILE A 228 -17.56 12.93 -13.73
CA ILE A 228 -19.00 12.70 -13.93
C ILE A 228 -19.58 11.62 -13.00
N GLY A 229 -18.75 11.01 -12.15
CA GLY A 229 -19.16 9.98 -11.19
C GLY A 229 -19.41 8.59 -11.78
N GLN A 230 -19.17 8.40 -13.09
CA GLN A 230 -19.34 7.12 -13.77
C GLN A 230 -18.46 6.03 -13.16
N GLY A 231 -19.03 4.82 -12.98
CA GLY A 231 -18.30 3.62 -12.55
C GLY A 231 -17.84 3.62 -11.08
N LEU A 232 -18.09 4.68 -10.32
CA LEU A 232 -17.68 4.74 -8.91
C LEU A 232 -18.40 3.71 -8.03
N GLN A 233 -19.67 3.42 -8.30
CA GLN A 233 -20.43 2.40 -7.57
C GLN A 233 -19.94 0.98 -7.91
N ASP A 234 -19.66 0.72 -9.19
CA ASP A 234 -19.08 -0.54 -9.64
C ASP A 234 -17.70 -0.76 -9.02
N LEU A 235 -16.91 0.30 -8.88
CA LEU A 235 -15.62 0.26 -8.21
C LEU A 235 -15.78 -0.01 -6.72
N LYS A 236 -16.74 0.61 -6.03
CA LYS A 236 -17.06 0.30 -4.62
C LYS A 236 -17.43 -1.17 -4.47
N ALA A 237 -18.33 -1.70 -5.31
CA ALA A 237 -18.69 -3.12 -5.31
C ALA A 237 -17.45 -4.01 -5.53
N ALA A 238 -16.57 -3.63 -6.46
CA ALA A 238 -15.32 -4.35 -6.71
C ALA A 238 -14.36 -4.35 -5.51
N ILE A 239 -14.26 -3.23 -4.79
CA ILE A 239 -13.48 -3.11 -3.56
C ILE A 239 -14.05 -4.04 -2.48
N TRP A 240 -15.38 -4.04 -2.29
CA TRP A 240 -16.03 -4.93 -1.31
C TRP A 240 -15.78 -6.42 -1.59
N ASP A 241 -15.90 -6.84 -2.85
CA ASP A 241 -15.61 -8.22 -3.22
C ASP A 241 -14.14 -8.59 -3.02
N MET A 242 -13.25 -7.65 -3.34
CA MET A 242 -11.82 -7.83 -3.19
C MET A 242 -11.42 -8.05 -1.73
N THR A 243 -11.98 -7.28 -0.78
CA THR A 243 -11.64 -7.39 0.65
C THR A 243 -11.96 -8.78 1.21
N GLY A 244 -12.92 -9.49 0.60
CA GLY A 244 -13.34 -10.81 1.07
C GLY A 244 -13.98 -10.77 2.44
N LEU A 245 -14.53 -9.63 2.85
CA LEU A 245 -15.25 -9.45 4.09
C LEU A 245 -16.74 -9.79 3.93
N MET A 246 -17.39 -10.04 5.06
CA MET A 246 -18.82 -10.23 5.20
C MET A 246 -19.31 -9.59 6.51
N ARG A 247 -20.59 -9.24 6.52
CA ARG A 247 -21.32 -8.71 7.65
C ARG A 247 -22.08 -9.84 8.32
N VAL A 248 -21.95 -9.94 9.64
CA VAL A 248 -22.80 -10.82 10.45
C VAL A 248 -23.41 -10.02 11.59
N TYR A 249 -24.73 -9.99 11.65
CA TYR A 249 -25.49 -9.29 12.68
C TYR A 249 -25.72 -10.21 13.88
N SER A 250 -25.90 -9.64 15.08
CA SER A 250 -26.23 -10.41 16.28
C SER A 250 -27.56 -9.99 16.87
N LYS A 251 -28.44 -10.96 17.14
CA LYS A 251 -29.69 -10.72 17.89
C LYS A 251 -29.46 -10.37 19.37
N GLN A 252 -28.26 -10.60 19.88
CA GLN A 252 -27.91 -10.34 21.28
C GLN A 252 -27.21 -8.98 21.48
N SER A 253 -26.87 -8.30 20.39
CA SER A 253 -26.30 -6.96 20.44
C SER A 253 -27.43 -5.93 20.54
N THR A 254 -27.25 -4.94 21.40
CA THR A 254 -28.09 -3.73 21.44
C THR A 254 -27.67 -2.71 20.37
N GLU A 255 -26.48 -2.86 19.80
CA GLU A 255 -25.99 -2.06 18.69
C GLU A 255 -26.44 -2.66 17.36
N ASP A 256 -27.04 -1.85 16.49
CA ASP A 256 -27.46 -2.23 15.12
C ASP A 256 -26.26 -2.27 14.14
N ARG A 257 -25.08 -2.68 14.64
CA ARG A 257 -23.85 -2.77 13.86
C ARG A 257 -23.49 -4.23 13.62
N PRO A 258 -23.17 -4.62 12.38
CA PRO A 258 -22.70 -5.96 12.10
C PRO A 258 -21.26 -6.14 12.58
N PHE A 259 -20.90 -7.39 12.88
CA PHE A 259 -19.52 -7.82 12.90
C PHE A 259 -19.00 -7.91 11.47
N ILE A 260 -17.91 -7.19 11.19
CA ILE A 260 -17.21 -7.26 9.91
C ILE A 260 -16.11 -8.31 10.01
N VAL A 261 -16.29 -9.44 9.33
CA VAL A 261 -15.43 -10.61 9.46
C VAL A 261 -15.05 -11.18 8.08
N PRO A 262 -13.96 -11.96 7.96
CA PRO A 262 -13.64 -12.65 6.71
C PRO A 262 -14.75 -13.61 6.24
N ARG A 263 -14.99 -13.67 4.92
CA ARG A 263 -15.90 -14.63 4.29
C ARG A 263 -15.48 -16.07 4.59
N GLY A 264 -16.46 -16.95 4.76
CA GLY A 264 -16.24 -18.37 5.02
C GLY A 264 -15.99 -18.71 6.49
N LEU A 265 -16.12 -17.74 7.40
CA LEU A 265 -16.11 -18.01 8.84
C LEU A 265 -17.26 -18.94 9.24
N THR A 266 -17.00 -19.80 10.22
CA THR A 266 -18.03 -20.61 10.86
C THR A 266 -18.66 -19.86 12.04
N VAL A 267 -19.76 -20.39 12.58
CA VAL A 267 -20.35 -19.91 13.84
C VAL A 267 -19.32 -19.89 14.97
N GLN A 268 -18.48 -20.93 15.09
CA GLN A 268 -17.40 -20.95 16.07
C GLN A 268 -16.36 -19.86 15.81
N GLY A 269 -15.93 -19.68 14.56
CA GLY A 269 -14.99 -18.63 14.20
C GLY A 269 -15.52 -17.23 14.56
N LEU A 270 -16.82 -17.00 14.39
CA LEU A 270 -17.45 -15.73 14.77
C LEU A 270 -17.45 -15.56 16.29
N ALA A 271 -17.80 -16.60 17.04
CA ALA A 271 -17.77 -16.57 18.50
C ALA A 271 -16.36 -16.25 19.03
N GLU A 272 -15.31 -16.87 18.45
CA GLU A 272 -13.91 -16.60 18.78
C GLU A 272 -13.46 -15.18 18.39
N HIS A 273 -13.97 -14.66 17.27
CA HIS A 273 -13.73 -13.29 16.83
C HIS A 273 -14.32 -12.27 17.82
N ILE A 274 -15.51 -12.54 18.36
CA ILE A 274 -16.13 -11.70 19.40
C ILE A 274 -15.34 -11.80 20.71
N HIS A 275 -15.10 -13.02 21.20
CA HIS A 275 -14.27 -13.26 22.39
C HIS A 275 -13.78 -14.70 22.44
N LYS A 276 -12.50 -14.93 22.73
CA LYS A 276 -11.90 -16.28 22.77
C LYS A 276 -12.64 -17.27 23.68
N GLU A 277 -13.15 -16.82 24.81
CA GLU A 277 -13.92 -17.66 25.75
C GLU A 277 -15.30 -18.03 25.21
N LEU A 278 -15.96 -17.10 24.51
CA LEU A 278 -17.27 -17.34 23.90
C LEU A 278 -17.19 -18.47 22.87
N GLY A 279 -16.10 -18.54 22.10
CA GLY A 279 -15.82 -19.66 21.19
C GLY A 279 -15.72 -21.01 21.89
N ARG A 280 -15.09 -21.06 23.08
CA ARG A 280 -14.94 -22.29 23.88
C ARG A 280 -16.27 -22.77 24.44
N GLU A 281 -17.07 -21.83 24.95
CA GLU A 281 -18.36 -22.08 25.59
C GLU A 281 -19.51 -22.29 24.59
N LEU A 282 -19.38 -21.87 23.33
CA LEU A 282 -20.45 -21.94 22.32
C LEU A 282 -21.03 -23.36 22.21
N GLU A 283 -22.31 -23.61 22.44
CA GLU A 283 -22.91 -24.92 22.18
C GLU A 283 -23.42 -25.02 20.75
N LYS A 284 -24.21 -24.02 20.34
CA LYS A 284 -24.95 -23.95 19.07
C LYS A 284 -25.29 -22.50 18.76
N ALA A 285 -25.84 -22.25 17.57
CA ALA A 285 -26.39 -20.95 17.21
C ALA A 285 -27.74 -21.09 16.50
N ALA A 286 -28.56 -20.06 16.55
CA ALA A 286 -29.68 -19.88 15.63
C ALA A 286 -29.30 -18.84 14.58
N VAL A 287 -29.61 -19.10 13.32
CA VAL A 287 -29.23 -18.25 12.18
C VAL A 287 -30.46 -17.84 11.38
N TRP A 288 -30.48 -16.57 10.95
CA TRP A 288 -31.43 -16.00 10.00
C TRP A 288 -30.63 -15.40 8.86
N GLY A 289 -30.97 -15.69 7.60
CA GLY A 289 -30.28 -15.10 6.46
C GLY A 289 -29.86 -16.14 5.42
N PRO A 290 -28.99 -15.75 4.47
CA PRO A 290 -28.65 -16.56 3.31
C PRO A 290 -28.06 -17.94 3.61
N SER A 291 -27.39 -18.14 4.75
CA SER A 291 -26.84 -19.46 5.10
C SER A 291 -27.85 -20.41 5.74
N ALA A 292 -29.00 -19.90 6.18
CA ALA A 292 -30.04 -20.68 6.83
C ALA A 292 -31.07 -21.20 5.82
N LYS A 293 -31.49 -22.45 5.97
CA LYS A 293 -32.58 -23.06 5.18
C LYS A 293 -33.94 -22.44 5.50
N PHE A 294 -34.12 -21.98 6.73
CA PHE A 294 -35.32 -21.29 7.20
C PHE A 294 -34.95 -20.33 8.34
N PRO A 295 -35.75 -19.27 8.58
CA PRO A 295 -35.48 -18.29 9.63
C PRO A 295 -35.34 -18.94 11.02
N GLY A 296 -34.23 -18.65 11.71
CA GLY A 296 -33.99 -19.15 13.07
C GLY A 296 -33.52 -20.60 13.12
N GLN A 297 -33.00 -21.14 12.00
CA GLN A 297 -32.44 -22.48 11.96
C GLN A 297 -31.36 -22.65 13.03
N VAL A 298 -31.53 -23.65 13.88
CA VAL A 298 -30.49 -24.04 14.85
C VAL A 298 -29.41 -24.85 14.13
N VAL A 299 -28.17 -24.42 14.30
CA VAL A 299 -26.99 -24.98 13.63
C VAL A 299 -25.87 -25.24 14.63
N GLY A 300 -24.99 -26.17 14.28
CA GLY A 300 -23.81 -26.49 15.06
C GLY A 300 -22.66 -25.49 14.85
N ARG A 301 -21.59 -25.66 15.63
CA ARG A 301 -20.36 -24.83 15.63
C ARG A 301 -19.71 -24.66 14.25
N ASN A 302 -19.75 -25.70 13.41
CA ASN A 302 -19.07 -25.76 12.12
C ASN A 302 -19.90 -25.22 10.95
N HIS A 303 -21.11 -24.72 11.21
CA HIS A 303 -21.94 -24.12 10.16
C HIS A 303 -21.26 -22.88 9.58
N GLY A 304 -21.13 -22.85 8.25
CA GLY A 304 -20.53 -21.72 7.52
C GLY A 304 -21.51 -20.57 7.39
N LEU A 305 -21.07 -19.38 7.74
CA LEU A 305 -21.86 -18.15 7.65
C LEU A 305 -21.70 -17.47 6.29
N GLN A 306 -22.69 -16.65 5.93
CA GLN A 306 -22.73 -15.85 4.71
C GLN A 306 -22.97 -14.36 5.03
N ASP A 307 -22.62 -13.49 4.07
CA ASP A 307 -22.84 -12.03 4.21
C ASP A 307 -24.32 -11.71 4.41
N GLY A 308 -24.61 -10.93 5.44
CA GLY A 308 -25.97 -10.54 5.81
C GLY A 308 -26.67 -11.51 6.77
N ASP A 309 -26.01 -12.59 7.20
CA ASP A 309 -26.56 -13.46 8.24
C ASP A 309 -26.74 -12.68 9.55
N THR A 310 -27.80 -13.02 10.26
CA THR A 310 -28.02 -12.64 11.65
C THR A 310 -27.93 -13.88 12.53
N VAL A 311 -27.19 -13.82 13.63
CA VAL A 311 -26.96 -14.96 14.52
C VAL A 311 -27.41 -14.69 15.95
N ARG A 312 -27.75 -15.76 16.66
CA ARG A 312 -27.88 -15.79 18.12
C ARG A 312 -27.04 -16.95 18.64
N LEU A 313 -26.07 -16.66 19.50
CA LEU A 313 -25.14 -17.65 20.04
C LEU A 313 -25.67 -18.18 21.37
N PHE A 314 -25.60 -19.50 21.57
CA PHE A 314 -25.97 -20.16 22.82
C PHE A 314 -24.73 -20.78 23.45
N LYS A 315 -24.51 -20.54 24.74
CA LYS A 315 -23.41 -21.11 25.52
C LYS A 315 -23.84 -22.45 26.13
N LYS A 316 -22.86 -23.33 26.39
CA LYS A 316 -23.04 -24.47 27.28
C LYS A 316 -23.44 -23.95 28.66
N ALA A 317 -24.44 -24.59 29.26
CA ALA A 317 -24.81 -24.35 30.64
C ALA A 317 -23.68 -24.75 31.60
#